data_AF-A0A9D7WHD9-F1
#
_entry.id   AF-A0A9D7WHD9-F1
#
_cell.length_a   1.000
_cell.length_b   1.000
_cell.length_c   1.000
_cell.angle_alpha   90.00
_cell.angle_beta   90.00
_cell.angle_gamma   90.00
#
_symmetry.space_group_name_H-M   'P 1'
#
loop_
_entity.id
_entity.type
_entity.pdbx_description
1 polymer ?
#
loop_
_entity_poly.entity_id
_entity_poly.type
_entity_poly.pdbx_seq_one_letter_code
_entity_poly.pdbx_strand_id
1 'polypeptide(L)'
;MVEIALPKNSRVQKGIVHKADKKLEKPRTLKIYRWDPEDPANPRMDTYEIDAADCGPMLLDALIKIKNEIDPTLTFRRSCREGICGSCAMNIDGQNTLACTKGLDETKGKITVRPL
;
A
#
# COMPACT_ATOMS: atom_id res chain seq x y z
N MET A 1 28.87 -14.88 -8.82
CA MET A 1 27.69 -14.13 -8.34
C MET A 1 26.49 -14.81 -8.96
N VAL A 2 25.68 -15.54 -8.19
CA VAL A 2 24.51 -16.24 -8.72
C VAL A 2 23.39 -15.23 -8.88
N GLU A 3 22.98 -14.94 -10.11
CA GLU A 3 21.76 -14.17 -10.36
C GLU A 3 20.57 -15.08 -10.06
N ILE A 4 20.05 -14.99 -8.83
CA ILE A 4 18.75 -15.58 -8.49
C ILE A 4 17.68 -14.68 -9.13
N ALA A 5 17.47 -14.88 -10.44
CA ALA A 5 16.40 -14.19 -11.13
C ALA A 5 15.06 -14.77 -10.68
N LEU A 6 14.12 -13.90 -10.29
CA LEU A 6 12.76 -14.33 -9.99
C LEU A 6 12.16 -15.09 -11.19
N PRO A 7 11.40 -16.19 -10.94
CA PRO A 7 10.64 -16.88 -11.97
C PRO A 7 9.81 -15.89 -12.79
N LYS A 8 9.58 -16.21 -14.08
CA LYS A 8 8.86 -15.31 -15.00
C LYS A 8 7.53 -14.82 -14.40
N ASN A 9 6.81 -15.70 -13.70
CA ASN A 9 5.49 -15.43 -13.12
C ASN A 9 5.53 -14.70 -11.77
N SER A 10 6.71 -14.37 -11.26
CA SER A 10 6.90 -13.74 -9.95
C SER A 10 7.61 -12.38 -10.04
N ARG A 11 7.84 -11.88 -11.26
CA ARG A 11 8.47 -10.58 -11.48
C ARG A 11 7.44 -9.47 -11.32
N VAL A 12 7.66 -8.59 -10.36
CA VAL A 12 6.78 -7.44 -10.09
C VAL A 12 6.81 -6.45 -11.24
N GLN A 13 5.66 -6.14 -11.80
CA GLN A 13 5.48 -5.23 -12.93
C GLN A 13 4.95 -3.85 -12.49
N LYS A 14 4.96 -2.87 -13.40
CA LYS A 14 4.28 -1.58 -13.17
C LYS A 14 2.78 -1.81 -13.23
N GLY A 15 2.07 -1.27 -12.25
CA GLY A 15 0.63 -1.41 -12.12
C GLY A 15 -0.15 -0.18 -12.58
N ILE A 16 -1.40 -0.13 -12.13
CA ILE A 16 -2.37 0.93 -12.43
C ILE A 16 -2.05 2.18 -11.60
N VAL A 17 -2.27 3.36 -12.17
CA VAL A 17 -2.15 4.64 -11.45
C VAL A 17 -3.55 5.22 -11.23
N HIS A 18 -3.97 5.24 -9.97
CA HIS A 18 -5.19 5.88 -9.49
C HIS A 18 -4.86 7.31 -9.10
N LYS A 19 -5.15 8.24 -10.01
CA LYS A 19 -4.97 9.68 -9.78
C LYS A 19 -6.11 10.22 -8.93
N ALA A 20 -5.84 11.29 -8.20
CA ALA A 20 -6.89 12.00 -7.49
C ALA A 20 -7.73 12.85 -8.47
N ASP A 21 -9.05 12.72 -8.41
CA ASP A 21 -9.98 13.51 -9.23
C ASP A 21 -10.11 14.96 -8.75
N LYS A 22 -9.74 15.21 -7.48
CA LYS A 22 -9.85 16.51 -6.82
C LYS A 22 -8.48 17.11 -6.55
N LYS A 23 -8.44 18.44 -6.40
CA LYS A 23 -7.25 19.15 -5.95
C LYS A 23 -6.90 18.71 -4.53
N LEU A 24 -5.67 18.19 -4.35
CA LEU A 24 -5.16 17.71 -3.07
C LEU A 24 -4.50 18.84 -2.30
N GLU A 25 -4.85 19.02 -1.02
CA GLU A 25 -4.20 19.97 -0.12
C GLU A 25 -2.88 19.43 0.41
N LYS A 26 -2.86 18.16 0.86
CA LYS A 26 -1.67 17.47 1.34
C LYS A 26 -1.48 16.17 0.56
N PRO A 27 -1.01 16.25 -0.70
CA PRO A 27 -0.91 15.08 -1.57
C PRO A 27 0.06 14.04 -1.02
N ARG A 28 -0.40 12.79 -0.94
CA ARG A 28 0.42 11.61 -0.64
C ARG A 28 0.25 10.56 -1.72
N THR A 29 1.35 9.89 -2.05
CA THR A 29 1.36 8.83 -3.05
C THR A 29 1.76 7.52 -2.39
N LEU A 30 0.89 6.51 -2.47
CA LEU A 30 1.16 5.16 -2.01
C LEU A 30 1.36 4.24 -3.22
N LYS A 31 2.42 3.45 -3.20
CA LYS A 31 2.68 2.36 -4.14
C LYS A 31 2.43 1.05 -3.43
N ILE A 32 1.38 0.34 -3.83
CA ILE A 32 0.93 -0.86 -3.13
C ILE A 32 1.12 -2.07 -4.03
N TYR A 33 1.74 -3.12 -3.47
CA TYR A 33 1.83 -4.42 -4.12
C TYR A 33 0.44 -5.03 -4.30
N ARG A 34 0.18 -5.52 -5.51
CA ARG A 34 -1.08 -6.16 -5.89
C ARG A 34 -0.79 -7.46 -6.61
N TRP A 35 -1.52 -8.50 -6.22
CA TRP A 35 -1.53 -9.78 -6.89
C TRP A 35 -2.88 -10.43 -6.61
N ASP A 36 -3.44 -11.05 -7.65
CA ASP A 36 -4.70 -11.76 -7.59
C ASP A 36 -4.42 -13.24 -7.94
N PRO A 37 -4.72 -14.20 -7.05
CA PRO A 37 -4.50 -15.62 -7.34
C PRO A 37 -5.41 -16.19 -8.43
N GLU A 38 -6.52 -15.52 -8.77
CA GLU A 38 -7.44 -15.93 -9.82
C GLU A 38 -7.03 -15.39 -11.20
N ASP A 39 -6.16 -14.37 -11.23
CA ASP A 39 -5.59 -13.79 -12.45
C ASP A 39 -4.20 -14.43 -12.72
N PRO A 40 -3.95 -15.00 -13.91
CA PRO A 40 -2.63 -15.50 -14.29
C PRO A 40 -1.56 -14.42 -14.41
N ALA A 41 -1.91 -13.13 -14.27
CA ALA A 41 -0.98 -12.01 -14.33
C ALA A 41 0.07 -12.02 -13.21
N ASN A 42 1.23 -11.46 -13.54
CA ASN A 42 2.28 -11.21 -12.55
C ASN A 42 1.82 -10.21 -11.48
N PRO A 43 2.44 -10.25 -10.29
CA PRO A 43 2.30 -9.18 -9.32
C PRO A 43 2.65 -7.81 -9.91
N ARG A 44 2.01 -6.76 -9.41
CA ARG A 44 2.21 -5.39 -9.87
C ARG A 44 2.29 -4.41 -8.71
N MET A 45 2.85 -3.23 -8.98
CA MET A 45 2.82 -2.09 -8.04
C MET A 45 1.83 -1.05 -8.55
N ASP A 46 0.64 -1.01 -7.95
CA ASP A 46 -0.37 0.01 -8.23
C ASP A 46 -0.03 1.28 -7.43
N THR A 47 -0.33 2.45 -8.00
CA THR A 47 -0.05 3.76 -7.40
C THR A 47 -1.36 4.46 -7.09
N TYR A 48 -1.51 4.95 -5.87
CA TYR A 48 -2.68 5.64 -5.37
C TYR A 48 -2.29 7.03 -4.88
N GLU A 49 -2.97 8.05 -5.37
CA GLU A 49 -2.85 9.42 -4.87
C GLU A 49 -4.01 9.69 -3.90
N ILE A 50 -3.67 10.12 -2.68
CA ILE A 50 -4.64 10.46 -1.64
C ILE A 50 -4.33 11.83 -1.04
N ASP A 51 -5.33 12.46 -0.45
CA ASP A 51 -5.14 13.65 0.37
C ASP A 51 -4.96 13.28 1.84
N ALA A 52 -3.82 13.63 2.43
CA ALA A 52 -3.62 13.46 3.87
C ALA A 52 -4.41 14.46 4.71
N ALA A 53 -4.95 15.54 4.13
CA ALA A 53 -5.85 16.45 4.84
C ALA A 53 -7.22 15.81 5.10
N ASP A 54 -7.66 14.90 4.22
CA ASP A 54 -8.93 14.17 4.29
C ASP A 54 -8.73 12.68 4.64
N CYS A 55 -7.70 12.39 5.44
CA CYS A 55 -7.34 11.05 5.86
C CYS A 55 -6.92 11.06 7.33
N GLY A 56 -7.19 9.95 8.02
CA GLY A 56 -6.61 9.73 9.36
C GLY A 56 -5.08 9.72 9.32
N PRO A 57 -4.42 9.91 10.47
CA PRO A 57 -2.98 10.15 10.53
C PRO A 57 -2.14 8.90 10.22
N MET A 58 -2.71 7.69 10.34
CA MET A 58 -1.96 6.44 10.22
C MET A 58 -2.00 5.89 8.80
N LEU A 59 -0.98 5.11 8.43
CA LEU A 59 -0.95 4.43 7.13
C LEU A 59 -2.14 3.48 6.95
N LEU A 60 -2.62 2.84 8.03
CA LEU A 60 -3.83 2.02 7.97
C LEU A 60 -5.06 2.82 7.54
N ASP A 61 -5.18 4.08 7.96
CA ASP A 61 -6.30 4.95 7.58
C ASP A 61 -6.27 5.22 6.07
N ALA A 62 -5.08 5.45 5.52
CA ALA A 62 -4.87 5.60 4.08
C ALA A 62 -5.27 4.33 3.30
N LEU A 63 -4.88 3.14 3.79
CA LEU A 63 -5.26 1.87 3.15
C LEU A 63 -6.78 1.64 3.17
N ILE A 64 -7.43 1.99 4.28
CA ILE A 64 -8.90 1.90 4.41
C ILE A 64 -9.58 2.90 3.47
N LYS A 65 -9.10 4.15 3.39
CA LYS A 65 -9.62 5.16 2.48
C LYS A 65 -9.54 4.71 1.02
N ILE A 66 -8.37 4.21 0.60
CA ILE A 66 -8.19 3.67 -0.76
C ILE A 66 -9.21 2.56 -1.02
N LYS A 67 -9.38 1.61 -0.09
CA LYS A 67 -10.34 0.52 -0.26
C LYS A 67 -11.78 1.02 -0.36
N ASN A 68 -12.16 2.00 0.45
CA ASN A 68 -13.55 2.44 0.52
C ASN A 68 -13.94 3.37 -0.64
N GLU A 69 -13.01 4.19 -1.13
CA GLU A 69 -13.35 5.31 -2.01
C GLU A 69 -12.73 5.20 -3.41
N ILE A 70 -11.65 4.45 -3.58
CA ILE A 70 -10.87 4.44 -4.84
C ILE A 70 -10.88 3.06 -5.49
N ASP A 71 -10.56 2.01 -4.72
CA ASP A 71 -10.42 0.64 -5.22
C ASP A 71 -10.90 -0.39 -4.19
N PRO A 72 -12.16 -0.85 -4.26
CA PRO A 72 -12.72 -1.82 -3.33
C PRO A 72 -12.06 -3.20 -3.41
N THR A 73 -11.26 -3.48 -4.45
CA THR A 73 -10.54 -4.75 -4.62
C THR A 73 -9.23 -4.81 -3.81
N LEU A 74 -8.76 -3.67 -3.26
CA LEU A 74 -7.60 -3.64 -2.38
C LEU A 74 -7.86 -4.49 -1.12
N THR A 75 -6.96 -5.41 -0.82
CA THR A 75 -7.13 -6.39 0.27
C THR A 75 -5.92 -6.38 1.20
N PHE A 76 -6.19 -6.29 2.51
CA PHE A 76 -5.20 -6.33 3.58
C PHE A 76 -5.86 -6.79 4.89
N ARG A 77 -5.05 -7.29 5.83
CA ARG A 77 -5.51 -7.71 7.15
C ARG A 77 -5.49 -6.53 8.14
N ARG A 78 -6.53 -6.41 8.96
CA ARG A 78 -6.66 -5.39 10.01
C ARG A 78 -7.70 -5.80 11.06
N SER A 79 -7.51 -5.37 12.31
CA SER A 79 -8.50 -5.53 13.38
C SER A 79 -8.43 -4.38 14.42
N CYS A 80 -7.51 -4.42 15.39
CA CYS A 80 -7.52 -3.57 16.60
C CYS A 80 -7.28 -2.06 16.39
N ARG A 81 -6.55 -1.66 15.34
CA ARG A 81 -6.13 -0.28 15.06
C ARG A 81 -5.22 0.40 16.10
N GLU A 82 -4.72 -0.32 17.10
CA GLU A 82 -3.89 0.24 18.19
C GLU A 82 -2.59 -0.55 18.43
N GLY A 83 -2.19 -1.39 17.48
CA GLY A 83 -0.91 -2.10 17.52
C GLY A 83 -0.88 -3.39 18.35
N ILE A 84 -2.00 -3.80 18.97
CA ILE A 84 -1.99 -4.96 19.88
C ILE A 84 -2.14 -6.33 19.18
N CYS A 85 -2.94 -6.43 18.10
CA CYS A 85 -3.26 -7.73 17.48
C CYS A 85 -2.25 -8.22 16.43
N GLY A 86 -1.32 -7.37 15.98
CA GLY A 86 -0.35 -7.70 14.92
C GLY A 86 -0.92 -7.94 13.51
N SER A 87 -2.26 -7.89 13.30
CA SER A 87 -2.88 -8.30 12.02
C SER A 87 -2.47 -7.46 10.81
N CYS A 88 -2.08 -6.19 11.01
CA CYS A 88 -1.71 -5.27 9.93
C CYS A 88 -0.19 -5.11 9.76
N ALA A 89 0.57 -6.13 10.14
CA ALA A 89 2.00 -6.20 9.86
C ALA A 89 2.25 -6.29 8.35
N MET A 90 3.13 -5.42 7.85
CA MET A 90 3.52 -5.34 6.44
C MET A 90 4.84 -4.58 6.28
N ASN A 91 5.43 -4.63 5.10
CA ASN A 91 6.64 -3.87 4.78
C ASN A 91 6.25 -2.49 4.25
N ILE A 92 6.70 -1.44 4.94
CA ILE A 92 6.45 -0.03 4.62
C ILE A 92 7.80 0.66 4.44
N ASP A 93 8.06 1.17 3.25
CA ASP A 93 9.35 1.78 2.85
C ASP A 93 10.58 0.91 3.14
N GLY A 94 10.43 -0.41 3.01
CA GLY A 94 11.51 -1.37 3.25
C GLY A 94 11.63 -1.85 4.69
N GLN A 95 10.84 -1.30 5.62
CA GLN A 95 10.84 -1.72 7.03
C GLN A 95 9.54 -2.45 7.40
N ASN A 96 9.67 -3.57 8.10
CA ASN A 96 8.52 -4.29 8.63
C ASN A 96 7.98 -3.57 9.85
N THR A 97 6.71 -3.16 9.80
CA THR A 97 6.04 -2.45 10.89
C THR A 97 4.52 -2.68 10.83
N LEU A 98 3.78 -2.11 11.79
CA LEU A 98 2.33 -2.18 11.84
C LEU A 98 1.73 -0.94 11.18
N ALA A 99 0.89 -1.13 10.15
CA ALA A 99 0.28 -0.01 9.45
C ALA A 99 -0.58 0.89 10.36
N CYS A 100 -1.17 0.35 11.43
CA CYS A 100 -2.01 1.12 12.36
C CYS A 100 -1.23 2.04 13.30
N THR A 101 0.08 1.86 13.44
CA THR A 101 0.91 2.69 14.32
C THR A 101 2.00 3.44 13.55
N LYS A 102 2.02 3.33 12.22
CA LYS A 102 2.96 4.05 11.37
C LYS A 102 2.29 5.32 10.86
N GLY A 103 2.74 6.48 11.33
CA GLY A 103 2.25 7.77 10.88
C GLY A 103 2.53 8.01 9.40
N LEU A 104 1.58 8.64 8.70
CA LEU A 104 1.78 9.10 7.33
C LEU A 104 2.92 10.12 7.29
N ASP A 105 2.95 11.08 8.21
CA ASP A 105 3.99 12.11 8.31
C ASP A 105 5.42 11.57 8.57
N GLU A 106 5.55 10.38 9.15
CA GLU A 106 6.84 9.72 9.36
C GLU A 106 7.49 9.20 8.07
N THR A 107 6.73 9.08 6.99
CA THR A 107 7.22 8.56 5.70
C THR A 107 7.46 9.70 4.72
N LYS A 108 8.53 9.60 3.92
CA LYS A 108 8.95 10.66 2.99
C LYS A 108 8.75 10.25 1.54
N GLY A 109 8.24 11.16 0.72
CA GLY A 109 8.05 10.92 -0.71
C GLY A 109 6.96 9.89 -1.00
N LYS A 110 7.21 9.00 -1.97
CA LYS A 110 6.26 7.96 -2.39
C LYS A 110 6.40 6.75 -1.46
N ILE A 111 5.36 6.49 -0.68
CA ILE A 111 5.34 5.41 0.31
C ILE A 111 5.16 4.09 -0.42
N THR A 112 6.03 3.12 -0.18
CA THR A 112 5.91 1.79 -0.80
C THR A 112 5.44 0.77 0.22
N VAL A 113 4.35 0.08 -0.09
CA VAL A 113 3.72 -0.94 0.76
C VAL A 113 3.82 -2.30 0.07
N ARG A 114 4.40 -3.29 0.77
CA ARG A 114 4.52 -4.67 0.32
C ARG A 114 4.06 -5.63 1.42
N PRO A 115 3.72 -6.88 1.07
CA PRO A 115 3.57 -7.95 2.07
C PRO A 115 4.85 -8.12 2.91
N LEU A 116 4.72 -8.83 4.04
CA LEU A 116 5.87 -9.26 4.86
C LEU A 116 6.83 -10.18 4.09
#